data_AF-A0A177C489-F1
#
_entry.id   AF-A0A177C489-F1
#
_cell.length_a   1.000
_cell.length_b   1.000
_cell.length_c   1.000
_cell.angle_alpha   90.00
_cell.angle_beta   90.00
_cell.angle_gamma   90.00
#
_symmetry.space_group_name_H-M   'P 1'
#
loop_
_entity.id
_entity.type
_entity.pdbx_description
1 polymer ?
#
loop_
_entity_poly.entity_id
_entity_poly.type
_entity_poly.pdbx_seq_one_letter_code
_entity_poly.pdbx_strand_id
1 'polypeptide(L)'
;MAPQESIPVAANILGTIGTVCWCVQLVPQIVRNYRTKSTEGLPASMMLLWTVSGVPFGAYAIAQNFNIPLMVQPQCFCCLCGVSWAQCLVYGRKWRTWTATLLLLGLFVIFAGVELGLVYAIRPPYERGVDWPVLLIGVISFILLIGAYCAIPFELLKRRGRVIGIDFIFLTVDWCGAFFSLMSLVAQSEFDVLFGTMYALCCAIEMSMVLSHLIWRLRTRGIRKRAKAEGKTFDKSAEGIAWQAKGIDLEAKFWKVVGRKDKAKEEEEHMEAAIEEEVVAGKNTVPIGVV
;
A
#
# COMPACT_ATOMS: atom_id res chain seq x y z
N MET A 1 -6.39 -17.17 16.49
CA MET A 1 -5.19 -16.51 17.06
C MET A 1 -5.52 -16.17 18.49
N ALA A 2 -4.69 -16.50 19.48
CA ALA A 2 -5.00 -16.22 20.88
C ALA A 2 -4.72 -14.74 21.22
N PRO A 3 -5.48 -14.13 22.16
CA PRO A 3 -5.16 -12.79 22.65
C PRO A 3 -3.75 -12.76 23.27
N GLN A 4 -3.09 -11.61 23.21
CA GLN A 4 -1.74 -11.47 23.78
C GLN A 4 -1.79 -11.57 25.32
N GLU A 5 -1.04 -12.52 25.87
CA GLU A 5 -0.93 -12.71 27.32
C GLU A 5 0.21 -11.86 27.93
N SER A 6 1.29 -11.65 27.18
CA SER A 6 2.42 -10.83 27.60
C SER A 6 2.95 -10.00 26.43
N ILE A 7 3.39 -8.77 26.72
CA ILE A 7 3.92 -7.86 25.70
C ILE A 7 5.40 -7.64 25.98
N PRO A 8 6.30 -8.20 25.14
CA PRO A 8 7.73 -7.96 25.26
C PRO A 8 8.08 -6.46 25.14
N VAL A 9 9.09 -6.02 25.88
CA VAL A 9 9.54 -4.61 25.85
C VAL A 9 9.94 -4.19 24.43
N ALA A 10 10.58 -5.07 23.67
CA ALA A 10 10.94 -4.84 22.28
C ALA A 10 9.70 -4.52 21.42
N ALA A 11 8.58 -5.24 21.60
CA ALA A 11 7.35 -4.99 20.88
C ALA A 11 6.80 -3.58 21.16
N ASN A 12 6.82 -3.13 22.42
CA ASN A 12 6.42 -1.77 22.80
C ASN A 12 7.33 -0.69 22.18
N ILE A 13 8.66 -0.89 22.20
CA ILE A 13 9.59 0.09 21.62
C ILE A 13 9.38 0.19 20.11
N LEU A 14 9.36 -0.94 19.41
CA LEU A 14 9.16 -1.00 17.95
C LEU A 14 7.78 -0.44 17.58
N GLY A 15 6.74 -0.79 18.33
CA GLY A 15 5.38 -0.29 18.13
C GLY A 15 5.30 1.22 18.34
N THR A 16 6.01 1.76 19.32
CA THR A 16 6.08 3.21 19.57
C THR A 16 6.73 3.94 18.39
N ILE A 17 7.88 3.44 17.91
CA ILE A 17 8.56 4.01 16.74
C ILE A 17 7.63 3.97 15.52
N GLY A 18 7.01 2.82 15.25
CA GLY A 18 6.06 2.65 14.15
C GLY A 18 4.87 3.60 14.24
N THR A 19 4.30 3.76 15.44
CA THR A 19 3.18 4.66 15.73
C THR A 19 3.55 6.11 15.49
N VAL A 20 4.70 6.55 16.02
CA VAL A 20 5.19 7.92 15.84
C VAL A 20 5.44 8.21 14.37
N CYS A 21 6.16 7.33 13.65
CA CYS A 21 6.41 7.50 12.23
C CYS A 21 5.10 7.60 11.43
N TRP A 22 4.18 6.66 11.62
CA TRP A 22 2.95 6.62 10.85
C TRP A 22 1.99 7.78 11.15
N CYS A 23 2.01 8.32 12.37
CA CYS A 23 1.22 9.51 12.70
C CYS A 23 1.90 10.80 12.23
N VAL A 24 3.19 10.96 12.47
CA VAL A 24 3.93 12.21 12.18
C VAL A 24 4.00 12.48 10.67
N GLN A 25 4.00 11.45 9.81
CA GLN A 25 4.09 11.68 8.36
C GLN A 25 2.94 12.54 7.77
N LEU A 26 1.73 12.53 8.35
CA LEU A 26 0.63 13.38 7.88
C LEU A 26 0.77 14.85 8.30
N VAL A 27 1.50 15.14 9.38
CA VAL A 27 1.58 16.48 9.95
C VAL A 27 2.17 17.49 8.95
N PRO A 28 3.30 17.23 8.26
CA PRO A 28 3.80 18.11 7.21
C PRO A 28 2.77 18.39 6.10
N GLN A 29 1.99 17.39 5.70
CA GLN A 29 0.97 17.54 4.66
C GLN A 29 -0.20 18.41 5.15
N ILE A 30 -0.68 18.19 6.39
CA ILE A 30 -1.73 19.00 7.01
C ILE A 30 -1.30 20.47 7.13
N VAL A 31 -0.06 20.70 7.59
CA VAL A 31 0.51 22.04 7.71
C VAL A 31 0.66 22.69 6.34
N ARG A 32 1.15 21.95 5.34
CA ARG A 32 1.27 22.43 3.95
C ARG A 32 -0.10 22.84 3.41
N ASN A 33 -1.11 21.98 3.50
CA ASN A 33 -2.48 22.26 3.06
C ASN A 33 -3.01 23.55 3.71
N TYR A 34 -2.77 23.72 5.01
CA TYR A 34 -3.17 24.93 5.73
C TYR A 34 -2.42 26.18 5.25
N ARG A 35 -1.12 26.09 4.96
CA ARG A 35 -0.32 27.23 4.50
C ARG A 35 -0.60 27.62 3.05
N THR A 36 -0.74 26.63 2.16
CA THR A 36 -0.97 26.85 0.72
C THR A 36 -2.44 27.07 0.38
N LYS A 37 -3.36 26.71 1.29
CA LYS A 37 -4.82 26.70 1.05
C LYS A 37 -5.20 25.90 -0.19
N SER A 38 -4.42 24.85 -0.50
CA SER A 38 -4.61 23.97 -1.64
C SER A 38 -4.30 22.53 -1.24
N THR A 39 -5.14 21.60 -1.67
CA THR A 39 -4.96 20.15 -1.55
C THR A 39 -4.80 19.48 -2.92
N GLU A 40 -4.23 20.21 -3.88
CA GLU A 40 -3.97 19.68 -5.22
C GLU A 40 -3.03 18.47 -5.15
N GLY A 41 -3.42 17.36 -5.79
CA GLY A 41 -2.68 16.11 -5.77
C GLY A 41 -2.89 15.24 -4.53
N LEU A 42 -3.70 15.66 -3.55
CA LEU A 42 -4.09 14.86 -2.39
C LEU A 42 -5.45 14.17 -2.64
N PRO A 43 -5.52 12.83 -2.76
CA PRO A 43 -6.77 12.14 -3.06
C PRO A 43 -7.71 12.14 -1.84
N ALA A 44 -8.80 12.90 -1.91
CA ALA A 44 -9.77 12.99 -0.80
C ALA A 44 -10.42 11.64 -0.45
N SER A 45 -10.70 10.79 -1.46
CA SER A 45 -11.27 9.46 -1.23
C SER A 45 -10.34 8.54 -0.44
N MET A 46 -9.04 8.60 -0.72
CA MET A 46 -8.02 7.86 0.02
C MET A 46 -7.96 8.30 1.48
N MET A 47 -7.94 9.62 1.75
CA MET A 47 -7.98 10.14 3.12
C MET A 47 -9.24 9.68 3.87
N LEU A 48 -10.40 9.68 3.20
CA LEU A 48 -11.65 9.20 3.80
C LEU A 48 -11.59 7.70 4.11
N LEU A 49 -11.12 6.86 3.18
CA LEU A 49 -11.01 5.42 3.38
C LEU A 49 -10.08 5.09 4.55
N TRP A 50 -8.93 5.76 4.66
CA TRP A 50 -8.02 5.62 5.79
C TRP A 50 -8.60 6.11 7.12
N THR A 51 -9.43 7.16 7.07
CA THR A 51 -10.17 7.61 8.26
C THR A 51 -11.15 6.52 8.71
N VAL A 52 -11.95 5.98 7.79
CA VAL A 52 -12.96 4.96 8.09
C VAL A 52 -12.33 3.63 8.53
N SER A 53 -11.18 3.24 7.97
CA SER A 53 -10.48 2.01 8.36
C SER A 53 -10.02 2.02 9.82
N GLY A 54 -9.81 3.20 10.41
CA GLY A 54 -9.38 3.32 11.82
C GLY A 54 -10.32 2.66 12.82
N VAL A 55 -11.64 2.64 12.55
CA VAL A 55 -12.65 2.06 13.43
C VAL A 55 -12.51 0.53 13.55
N PRO A 56 -12.61 -0.25 12.45
CA PRO A 56 -12.41 -1.69 12.54
C PRO A 56 -10.96 -2.05 12.92
N PHE A 57 -9.97 -1.23 12.54
CA PHE A 57 -8.59 -1.42 12.96
C PHE A 57 -8.47 -1.33 14.49
N GLY A 58 -8.93 -0.23 15.08
CA GLY A 58 -8.86 0.02 16.52
C GLY A 58 -9.61 -1.06 17.31
N ALA A 59 -10.83 -1.40 16.87
CA ALA A 59 -11.60 -2.48 17.46
C ALA A 59 -10.86 -3.82 17.44
N TYR A 60 -10.21 -4.16 16.31
CA TYR A 60 -9.40 -5.36 16.18
C TYR A 60 -8.19 -5.35 17.11
N ALA A 61 -7.41 -4.26 17.10
CA ALA A 61 -6.21 -4.13 17.92
C ALA A 61 -6.52 -4.20 19.42
N ILE A 62 -7.64 -3.60 19.85
CA ILE A 62 -8.12 -3.67 21.23
C ILE A 62 -8.57 -5.09 21.59
N ALA A 63 -9.35 -5.75 20.71
CA ALA A 63 -9.83 -7.10 20.95
C ALA A 63 -8.69 -8.14 21.02
N GLN A 64 -7.67 -8.00 20.17
CA GLN A 64 -6.47 -8.85 20.15
C GLN A 64 -5.47 -8.54 21.28
N ASN A 65 -5.72 -7.49 22.07
CA ASN A 65 -4.83 -7.03 23.13
C ASN A 65 -3.41 -6.69 22.61
N PHE A 66 -3.33 -6.00 21.47
CA PHE A 66 -2.04 -5.53 20.96
C PHE A 66 -1.35 -4.59 21.96
N ASN A 67 -0.05 -4.36 21.73
CA ASN A 67 0.68 -3.39 22.54
C ASN A 67 0.05 -1.99 22.42
N ILE A 68 0.15 -1.20 23.51
CA ILE A 68 -0.49 0.11 23.63
C ILE A 68 -0.20 1.02 22.43
N PRO A 69 1.04 1.11 21.91
CA PRO A 69 1.29 1.85 20.68
C PRO A 69 0.39 1.45 19.50
N LEU A 70 0.29 0.16 19.19
CA LEU A 70 -0.53 -0.33 18.07
C LEU A 70 -2.05 -0.20 18.32
N MET A 71 -2.50 -0.06 19.57
CA MET A 71 -3.88 0.31 19.89
C MET A 71 -4.15 1.81 19.66
N VAL A 72 -3.18 2.67 19.99
CA VAL A 72 -3.30 4.14 19.85
C VAL A 72 -3.10 4.59 18.39
N GLN A 73 -2.25 3.88 17.66
CA GLN A 73 -1.91 4.15 16.26
C GLN A 73 -3.11 4.36 15.33
N PRO A 74 -4.12 3.46 15.25
CA PRO A 74 -5.28 3.66 14.40
C PRO A 74 -6.10 4.89 14.80
N GLN A 75 -6.13 5.24 16.09
CA GLN A 75 -6.87 6.42 16.58
C GLN A 75 -6.23 7.71 16.08
N CYS A 76 -4.92 7.84 16.30
CA CYS A 76 -4.16 8.99 15.85
C CYS A 76 -4.16 9.11 14.32
N PHE A 77 -3.92 8.00 13.62
CA PHE A 77 -3.90 7.97 12.16
C PHE A 77 -5.26 8.33 11.57
N CYS A 78 -6.35 7.73 12.06
CA CYS A 78 -7.73 8.07 11.70
C CYS A 78 -8.01 9.57 11.86
N CYS A 79 -7.66 10.14 13.01
CA CYS A 79 -7.88 11.56 13.28
C CYS A 79 -7.15 12.45 12.27
N LEU A 80 -5.87 12.16 12.00
CA LEU A 80 -5.05 12.95 11.09
C LEU A 80 -5.50 12.82 9.61
N CYS A 81 -5.91 11.62 9.19
CA CYS A 81 -6.54 11.40 7.90
C CYS A 81 -7.86 12.16 7.78
N GLY A 82 -8.68 12.17 8.83
CA GLY A 82 -9.96 12.88 8.86
C GLY A 82 -9.78 14.39 8.75
N VAL A 83 -8.79 14.96 9.45
CA VAL A 83 -8.41 16.37 9.32
C VAL A 83 -7.95 16.67 7.89
N SER A 84 -7.10 15.83 7.31
CA SER A 84 -6.63 15.98 5.92
C SER A 84 -7.79 15.90 4.91
N TRP A 85 -8.74 15.00 5.14
CA TRP A 85 -9.96 14.89 4.34
C TRP A 85 -10.83 16.14 4.44
N ALA A 86 -11.03 16.67 5.65
CA ALA A 86 -11.76 17.92 5.84
C ALA A 86 -11.07 19.10 5.14
N GLN A 87 -9.72 19.15 5.15
CA GLN A 87 -8.97 20.14 4.36
C GLN A 87 -9.22 19.99 2.85
N CYS A 88 -9.36 18.77 2.33
CA CYS A 88 -9.74 18.54 0.93
C CYS A 88 -11.15 19.07 0.62
N LEU A 89 -12.11 18.94 1.54
CA LEU A 89 -13.45 19.52 1.37
C LEU A 89 -13.40 21.06 1.35
N VAL A 90 -12.68 21.67 2.28
CA VAL A 90 -12.61 23.13 2.42
C VAL A 90 -11.79 23.76 1.28
N TYR A 91 -10.56 23.30 1.05
CA TYR A 91 -9.66 23.93 0.09
C TYR A 91 -9.85 23.44 -1.35
N GLY A 92 -10.19 22.16 -1.53
CA GLY A 92 -10.43 21.56 -2.84
C GLY A 92 -11.85 21.82 -3.34
N ARG A 93 -12.86 21.39 -2.57
CA ARG A 93 -14.29 21.50 -2.96
C ARG A 93 -14.97 22.81 -2.54
N LYS A 94 -14.24 23.72 -1.89
CA LYS A 94 -14.73 25.04 -1.45
C LYS A 94 -15.92 24.97 -0.48
N TRP A 95 -16.00 23.91 0.32
CA TRP A 95 -16.98 23.81 1.40
C TRP A 95 -16.71 24.88 2.47
N ARG A 96 -17.76 25.34 3.14
CA ARG A 96 -17.63 26.22 4.30
C ARG A 96 -16.89 25.47 5.41
N THR A 97 -15.91 26.13 6.03
CA THR A 97 -15.05 25.52 7.07
C THR A 97 -15.87 24.91 8.20
N TRP A 98 -16.87 25.63 8.70
CA TRP A 98 -17.71 25.13 9.79
C TRP A 98 -18.49 23.87 9.41
N THR A 99 -19.01 23.78 8.17
CA THR A 99 -19.75 22.60 7.70
C THR A 99 -18.84 21.37 7.63
N ALA A 100 -17.61 21.54 7.11
CA ALA A 100 -16.63 20.47 7.07
C ALA A 100 -16.17 20.06 8.48
N THR A 101 -15.97 21.01 9.39
CA THR A 101 -15.60 20.74 10.79
C THR A 101 -16.71 20.00 11.54
N LEU A 102 -17.96 20.44 11.44
CA LEU A 102 -19.08 19.76 12.09
C LEU A 102 -19.29 18.35 11.55
N LEU A 103 -19.15 18.16 10.22
CA LEU A 103 -19.19 16.83 9.62
C LEU A 103 -18.10 15.92 10.17
N LEU A 104 -16.86 16.43 10.26
CA LEU A 104 -15.74 15.66 10.80
C LEU A 104 -15.95 15.28 12.27
N LEU A 105 -16.38 16.24 13.11
CA LEU A 105 -16.66 15.98 14.52
C LEU A 105 -17.81 14.98 14.70
N GLY A 106 -18.88 15.12 13.91
CA GLY A 106 -19.98 14.17 13.91
C GLY A 106 -19.54 12.76 13.51
N LEU A 107 -18.68 12.64 12.49
CA LEU A 107 -18.09 11.36 12.10
C LEU A 107 -17.24 10.75 13.22
N PHE A 108 -16.41 11.55 13.93
CA PHE A 108 -15.62 11.04 15.04
C PHE A 108 -16.46 10.56 16.22
N VAL A 109 -17.58 11.22 16.53
CA VAL A 109 -18.53 10.74 17.55
C VAL A 109 -19.14 9.40 17.12
N ILE A 110 -19.54 9.27 15.86
CA ILE A 110 -20.06 8.01 15.31
C ILE A 110 -18.99 6.93 15.36
N PHE A 111 -17.77 7.23 14.94
CA PHE A 111 -16.65 6.29 14.94
C PHE A 111 -16.33 5.79 16.34
N ALA A 112 -16.26 6.68 17.34
CA ALA A 112 -16.07 6.28 18.73
C ALA A 112 -17.21 5.38 19.24
N GLY A 113 -18.46 5.71 18.93
CA GLY A 113 -19.61 4.90 19.31
C GLY A 113 -19.63 3.52 18.64
N VAL A 114 -19.32 3.45 17.34
CA VAL A 114 -19.24 2.20 16.58
C VAL A 114 -18.08 1.36 17.05
N GLU A 115 -16.89 1.93 17.23
CA GLU A 115 -15.72 1.20 17.74
C GLU A 115 -16.00 0.62 19.12
N LEU A 116 -16.54 1.42 20.03
CA LEU A 116 -16.92 0.98 21.37
C LEU A 116 -17.92 -0.19 21.30
N GLY A 117 -18.97 -0.04 20.48
CA GLY A 117 -19.98 -1.08 20.27
C GLY A 117 -19.37 -2.36 19.69
N LEU A 118 -18.47 -2.24 18.72
CA LEU A 118 -17.74 -3.38 18.14
C LEU A 118 -16.88 -4.08 19.19
N VAL A 119 -16.08 -3.35 19.98
CA VAL A 119 -15.24 -3.92 21.03
C VAL A 119 -16.08 -4.68 22.05
N TYR A 120 -17.17 -4.10 22.54
CA TYR A 120 -18.07 -4.79 23.49
C TYR A 120 -18.77 -6.00 22.87
N ALA A 121 -19.04 -5.99 21.56
CA ALA A 121 -19.67 -7.10 20.87
C ALA A 121 -18.70 -8.26 20.60
N ILE A 122 -17.47 -7.96 20.18
CA ILE A 122 -16.52 -8.98 19.67
C ILE A 122 -15.56 -9.50 20.75
N ARG A 123 -15.23 -8.70 21.77
CA ARG A 123 -14.24 -9.10 22.78
C ARG A 123 -14.72 -10.27 23.67
N PRO A 124 -15.94 -10.26 24.26
CA PRO A 124 -16.40 -11.37 25.08
C PRO A 124 -16.47 -12.74 24.36
N PRO A 125 -16.99 -12.86 23.12
CA PRO A 125 -16.96 -14.13 22.41
C PRO A 125 -15.54 -14.55 22.02
N TYR A 126 -14.65 -13.60 21.73
CA TYR A 126 -13.25 -13.87 21.44
C TYR A 126 -12.49 -14.43 22.65
N GLU A 127 -12.70 -13.87 23.84
CA GLU A 127 -12.15 -14.42 25.10
C GLU A 127 -12.69 -15.84 25.42
N ARG A 128 -13.84 -16.22 24.84
CA ARG A 128 -14.39 -17.59 24.90
C ARG A 128 -13.91 -18.50 23.77
N GLY A 129 -12.94 -18.07 22.96
CA GLY A 129 -12.36 -18.83 21.85
C GLY A 129 -13.13 -18.77 20.53
N VAL A 130 -14.06 -17.82 20.37
CA VAL A 130 -14.79 -17.61 19.10
C VAL A 130 -14.09 -16.51 18.30
N ASP A 131 -13.23 -16.91 17.36
CA ASP A 131 -12.33 -16.00 16.64
C ASP A 131 -12.95 -15.28 15.44
N TRP A 132 -13.97 -15.85 14.80
CA TRP A 132 -14.48 -15.35 13.51
C TRP A 132 -15.00 -13.90 13.53
N PRO A 133 -15.65 -13.38 14.60
CA PRO A 133 -16.14 -12.00 14.59
C PRO A 133 -14.99 -11.00 14.58
N VAL A 134 -13.94 -11.25 15.37
CA VAL A 134 -12.73 -10.41 15.39
C VAL A 134 -12.03 -10.49 14.05
N LEU A 135 -11.87 -11.70 13.48
CA LEU A 135 -11.28 -11.88 12.16
C LEU A 135 -12.02 -11.10 11.07
N LEU A 136 -13.35 -11.15 11.06
CA LEU A 136 -14.18 -10.40 10.10
C LEU A 136 -13.91 -8.90 10.19
N ILE A 137 -13.91 -8.33 11.41
CA ILE A 137 -13.62 -6.91 11.62
C ILE A 137 -12.19 -6.57 11.15
N GLY A 138 -11.22 -7.43 11.44
CA GLY A 138 -9.85 -7.27 10.96
C GLY A 138 -9.76 -7.28 9.43
N VAL A 139 -10.48 -8.17 8.75
CA VAL A 139 -10.52 -8.25 7.27
C VAL A 139 -11.15 -7.00 6.67
N ILE A 140 -12.21 -6.46 7.29
CA ILE A 140 -12.81 -5.19 6.88
C ILE A 140 -11.78 -4.06 6.99
N SER A 141 -11.07 -3.97 8.12
CA SER A 141 -9.97 -3.00 8.31
C SER A 141 -8.92 -3.13 7.21
N PHE A 142 -8.44 -4.34 6.97
CA PHE A 142 -7.44 -4.64 5.95
C PHE A 142 -7.89 -4.16 4.57
N ILE A 143 -9.11 -4.51 4.15
CA ILE A 143 -9.65 -4.16 2.84
C ILE A 143 -9.79 -2.66 2.69
N LEU A 144 -10.27 -1.95 3.72
CA LEU A 144 -10.40 -0.50 3.68
C LEU A 144 -9.04 0.20 3.59
N LEU A 145 -8.07 -0.24 4.40
CA LEU A 145 -6.73 0.34 4.45
C LEU A 145 -5.99 0.12 3.13
N ILE A 146 -5.93 -1.12 2.64
CA ILE A 146 -5.26 -1.45 1.37
C ILE A 146 -6.03 -0.88 0.18
N GLY A 147 -7.37 -0.91 0.22
CA GLY A 147 -8.23 -0.35 -0.81
C GLY A 147 -8.00 1.14 -1.06
N ALA A 148 -7.58 1.89 -0.05
CA ALA A 148 -7.21 3.30 -0.21
C ALA A 148 -5.96 3.49 -1.12
N TYR A 149 -5.04 2.52 -1.17
CA TYR A 149 -3.89 2.56 -2.07
C TYR A 149 -4.24 2.24 -3.53
N CYS A 150 -5.44 1.70 -3.83
CA CYS A 150 -5.81 1.25 -5.18
C CYS A 150 -5.69 2.36 -6.24
N ALA A 151 -5.94 3.62 -5.90
CA ALA A 151 -5.84 4.73 -6.86
C ALA A 151 -4.40 4.99 -7.33
N ILE A 152 -3.41 4.70 -6.48
CA ILE A 152 -2.01 5.08 -6.69
C ILE A 152 -1.39 4.36 -7.91
N PRO A 153 -1.47 3.02 -8.05
CA PRO A 153 -0.96 2.33 -9.24
C PRO A 153 -1.51 2.89 -10.56
N PHE A 154 -2.81 3.22 -10.62
CA PHE A 154 -3.41 3.79 -11.83
C PHE A 154 -2.83 5.17 -12.17
N GLU A 155 -2.60 6.03 -11.18
CA GLU A 155 -1.96 7.33 -11.39
C GLU A 155 -0.50 7.19 -11.86
N LEU A 156 0.26 6.29 -11.24
CA LEU A 156 1.64 6.00 -11.64
C LEU A 156 1.69 5.49 -13.08
N LEU A 157 0.75 4.63 -13.47
CA LEU A 157 0.68 4.05 -14.81
C LEU A 157 0.39 5.14 -15.86
N LYS A 158 -0.59 6.01 -15.60
CA LYS A 158 -0.87 7.19 -16.45
C LYS A 158 0.34 8.10 -16.62
N ARG A 159 1.20 8.20 -15.59
CA ARG A 159 2.40 9.04 -15.55
C ARG A 159 3.69 8.30 -15.95
N ARG A 160 3.57 7.11 -16.54
CA ARG A 160 4.68 6.26 -16.99
C ARG A 160 5.72 5.95 -15.89
N GLY A 161 5.23 5.75 -14.67
CA GLY A 161 6.03 5.43 -13.47
C GLY A 161 6.55 6.66 -12.70
N ARG A 162 6.19 7.87 -13.13
CA ARG A 162 6.57 9.08 -12.39
C ARG A 162 5.61 9.34 -11.24
N VAL A 163 6.13 9.21 -10.02
CA VAL A 163 5.49 9.74 -8.81
C VAL A 163 5.56 11.28 -8.84
N ILE A 164 4.40 11.95 -8.75
CA ILE A 164 4.27 13.42 -8.67
C ILE A 164 3.31 13.71 -7.53
N GLY A 165 3.63 14.70 -6.70
CA GLY A 165 2.76 15.16 -5.60
C GLY A 165 3.02 14.45 -4.27
N ILE A 166 3.72 13.32 -4.27
CA ILE A 166 4.15 12.61 -3.06
C ILE A 166 5.60 12.99 -2.75
N ASP A 167 5.84 13.43 -1.52
CA ASP A 167 7.18 13.75 -1.02
C ASP A 167 7.95 12.48 -0.62
N PHE A 168 9.23 12.38 -0.96
CA PHE A 168 10.00 11.16 -0.67
C PHE A 168 10.35 11.00 0.81
N ILE A 169 10.46 12.10 1.56
CA ILE A 169 10.65 12.05 3.01
C ILE A 169 9.38 11.53 3.65
N PHE A 170 8.22 12.05 3.23
CA PHE A 170 6.91 11.52 3.62
C PHE A 170 6.85 10.01 3.40
N LEU A 171 7.18 9.55 2.19
CA LEU A 171 7.11 8.13 1.82
C LEU A 171 8.08 7.27 2.64
N THR A 172 9.27 7.78 2.98
CA THR A 172 10.20 7.06 3.87
C THR A 172 9.67 6.96 5.30
N VAL A 173 9.09 8.03 5.85
CA VAL A 173 8.54 8.00 7.21
C VAL A 173 7.31 7.09 7.29
N ASP A 174 6.45 7.09 6.27
CA ASP A 174 5.31 6.18 6.14
C ASP A 174 5.78 4.70 6.13
N TRP A 175 6.78 4.40 5.31
CA TRP A 175 7.40 3.08 5.25
C TRP A 175 8.03 2.64 6.56
N CYS A 176 8.74 3.53 7.25
CA CYS A 176 9.25 3.25 8.59
C CYS A 176 8.11 2.95 9.56
N GLY A 177 6.99 3.67 9.46
CA GLY A 177 5.79 3.42 10.24
C GLY A 177 5.28 1.99 10.08
N ALA A 178 5.06 1.56 8.84
CA ALA A 178 4.60 0.21 8.52
C ALA A 178 5.63 -0.86 8.93
N PHE A 179 6.91 -0.64 8.63
CA PHE A 179 7.99 -1.58 8.93
C PHE A 179 8.16 -1.82 10.43
N PHE A 180 8.25 -0.75 11.24
CA PHE A 180 8.43 -0.91 12.70
C PHE A 180 7.18 -1.46 13.37
N SER A 181 5.99 -1.19 12.83
CA SER A 181 4.74 -1.81 13.31
C SER A 181 4.68 -3.31 12.99
N LEU A 182 5.17 -3.73 11.81
CA LEU A 182 5.36 -5.14 11.50
C LEU A 182 6.35 -5.80 12.46
N MET A 183 7.52 -5.18 12.70
CA MET A 183 8.52 -5.70 13.62
C MET A 183 8.00 -5.76 15.06
N SER A 184 7.12 -4.83 15.44
CA SER A 184 6.42 -4.87 16.72
C SER A 184 5.57 -6.14 16.86
N LEU A 185 4.78 -6.49 15.84
CA LEU A 185 4.00 -7.74 15.81
C LEU A 185 4.88 -8.99 15.84
N VAL A 186 5.99 -8.99 15.09
CA VAL A 186 6.96 -10.10 15.10
C VAL A 186 7.58 -10.28 16.49
N ALA A 187 7.75 -9.20 17.24
CA ALA A 187 8.29 -9.22 18.59
C ALA A 187 7.24 -9.52 19.68
N GLN A 188 5.95 -9.66 19.33
CA GLN A 188 4.92 -10.10 20.28
C GLN A 188 5.02 -11.61 20.54
N SER A 189 4.35 -12.10 21.60
CA SER A 189 4.35 -13.52 21.93
C SER A 189 3.63 -14.34 20.87
N GLU A 190 2.52 -13.82 20.35
CA GLU A 190 1.76 -14.43 19.27
C GLU A 190 1.78 -13.53 18.05
N PHE A 191 2.17 -14.06 16.90
CA PHE A 191 2.24 -13.28 15.67
C PHE A 191 0.86 -13.17 15.01
N ASP A 192 0.37 -11.94 14.84
CA ASP A 192 -0.85 -11.68 14.09
C ASP A 192 -0.59 -11.69 12.58
N VAL A 193 -1.00 -12.78 11.91
CA VAL A 193 -0.77 -12.97 10.47
C VAL A 193 -1.53 -11.94 9.63
N LEU A 194 -2.73 -11.54 10.04
CA LEU A 194 -3.58 -10.65 9.26
C LEU A 194 -2.98 -9.24 9.18
N PHE A 195 -2.65 -8.65 10.33
CA PHE A 195 -2.05 -7.33 10.43
C PHE A 195 -0.56 -7.36 10.06
N GLY A 196 0.13 -8.47 10.33
CA GLY A 196 1.48 -8.70 9.81
C GLY A 196 1.50 -8.64 8.28
N THR A 197 0.57 -9.30 7.62
CA THR A 197 0.41 -9.24 6.15
C THR A 197 0.05 -7.82 5.68
N MET A 198 -0.87 -7.14 6.39
CA MET A 198 -1.28 -5.78 6.07
C MET A 198 -0.07 -4.82 6.05
N TYR A 199 0.74 -4.82 7.10
CA TYR A 199 1.93 -3.97 7.18
C TYR A 199 2.99 -4.33 6.14
N ALA A 200 3.20 -5.62 5.90
CA ALA A 200 4.11 -6.08 4.85
C ALA A 200 3.66 -5.60 3.46
N LEU A 201 2.35 -5.61 3.18
CA LEU A 201 1.80 -5.08 1.94
C LEU A 201 1.92 -3.56 1.84
N CYS A 202 1.69 -2.80 2.91
CA CYS A 202 1.98 -1.35 2.93
C CYS A 202 3.43 -1.10 2.55
N CYS A 203 4.38 -1.79 3.20
CA CYS A 203 5.80 -1.70 2.88
C CYS A 203 6.08 -2.02 1.41
N ALA A 204 5.49 -3.09 0.88
CA ALA A 204 5.69 -3.51 -0.50
C ALA A 204 5.13 -2.52 -1.53
N ILE A 205 3.92 -2.00 -1.28
CA ILE A 205 3.27 -0.99 -2.13
C ILE A 205 4.12 0.28 -2.16
N GLU A 206 4.60 0.73 -1.00
CA GLU A 206 5.43 1.93 -0.89
C GLU A 206 6.80 1.76 -1.56
N MET A 207 7.44 0.61 -1.38
CA MET A 207 8.67 0.28 -2.10
C MET A 207 8.45 0.22 -3.62
N SER A 208 7.27 -0.26 -4.06
CA SER A 208 6.92 -0.25 -5.49
C SER A 208 6.81 1.17 -6.06
N MET A 209 6.33 2.15 -5.26
CA MET A 209 6.29 3.55 -5.66
C MET A 209 7.69 4.14 -5.82
N VAL A 210 8.58 3.88 -4.85
CA VAL A 210 9.99 4.30 -4.91
C VAL A 210 10.66 3.70 -6.14
N LEU A 211 10.55 2.38 -6.32
CA LEU A 211 11.14 1.65 -7.44
C LEU A 211 10.64 2.19 -8.79
N SER A 212 9.33 2.41 -8.92
CA SER A 212 8.71 2.97 -10.13
C SER A 212 9.29 4.35 -10.47
N HIS A 213 9.44 5.23 -9.47
CA HIS A 213 10.04 6.55 -9.67
C HIS A 213 11.54 6.47 -10.01
N LEU A 214 12.29 5.55 -9.39
CA LEU A 214 13.70 5.32 -9.73
C LEU A 214 13.86 4.84 -11.17
N ILE A 215 13.03 3.89 -11.61
CA ILE A 215 12.99 3.43 -13.01
C ILE A 215 12.69 4.60 -13.95
N TRP A 216 11.71 5.44 -13.61
CA TRP A 216 11.41 6.66 -14.37
C TRP A 216 12.62 7.60 -14.44
N ARG A 217 13.31 7.85 -13.31
CA ARG A 217 14.52 8.70 -13.28
C ARG A 217 15.63 8.14 -14.17
N LEU A 218 15.85 6.82 -14.17
CA LEU A 218 16.85 6.19 -15.02
C LEU A 218 16.50 6.35 -16.50
N ARG A 219 15.26 6.01 -16.89
CA ARG A 219 14.78 6.08 -18.28
C ARG A 219 14.78 7.50 -18.85
N THR A 220 14.53 8.50 -18.00
CA THR A 220 14.50 9.92 -18.41
C THR A 220 15.81 10.65 -18.16
N ARG A 221 16.88 9.98 -17.69
CA ARG A 221 18.14 10.64 -17.33
C ARG A 221 18.73 11.47 -18.47
N GLY A 222 18.71 10.97 -19.70
CA GLY A 222 19.19 11.68 -20.88
C GLY A 222 18.36 12.93 -21.18
N ILE A 223 17.03 12.76 -21.21
CA ILE A 223 16.06 13.85 -21.46
C ILE A 223 16.18 14.94 -20.40
N ARG A 224 16.31 14.55 -19.12
CA ARG A 224 16.47 15.49 -18.00
C ARG A 224 17.78 16.25 -18.05
N LYS A 225 18.88 15.61 -18.49
CA LYS A 225 20.17 16.29 -18.69
C LYS A 225 20.08 17.34 -19.80
N ARG A 226 19.47 17.01 -20.95
CA ARG A 226 19.26 17.96 -22.05
C ARG A 226 18.32 19.10 -21.68
N ALA A 227 17.20 18.79 -21.02
CA ALA A 227 16.29 19.81 -20.49
C ALA A 227 17.03 20.80 -19.56
N LYS A 228 17.87 20.28 -18.64
CA LYS A 228 18.67 21.13 -17.76
C LYS A 228 19.70 21.98 -18.52
N ALA A 229 20.31 21.45 -19.58
CA ALA A 229 21.21 22.21 -20.44
C ALA A 229 20.49 23.36 -21.18
N GLU A 230 19.20 23.19 -21.49
CA GLU A 230 18.33 24.26 -22.02
C GLU A 230 17.77 25.20 -20.95
N GLY A 231 18.15 25.04 -19.67
CA GLY A 231 17.56 25.80 -18.55
C GLY A 231 16.09 25.46 -18.25
N LYS A 232 15.57 24.35 -18.80
CA LYS A 232 14.18 23.91 -18.65
C LYS A 232 14.07 22.73 -17.69
N THR A 233 12.89 22.57 -17.09
CA THR A 233 12.53 21.35 -16.37
C THR A 233 12.04 20.27 -17.35
N PHE A 234 11.98 19.01 -16.91
CA PHE A 234 11.44 17.91 -17.72
C PHE A 234 10.04 18.22 -18.27
N ASP A 235 9.19 18.85 -17.46
CA ASP A 235 7.81 19.19 -17.83
C ASP A 235 7.73 20.34 -18.84
N LYS A 236 8.80 21.12 -19.02
CA LYS A 236 8.87 22.26 -19.94
C LYS A 236 9.66 21.97 -21.21
N SER A 237 10.37 20.84 -21.29
CA SER A 237 11.11 20.47 -22.49
C SER A 237 10.19 19.77 -23.50
N ALA A 238 10.33 20.11 -24.78
CA ALA A 238 9.54 19.49 -25.84
C ALA A 238 9.70 17.96 -25.85
N GLU A 239 10.93 17.48 -25.62
CA GLU A 239 11.25 16.06 -25.53
C GLU A 239 10.58 15.39 -24.31
N GLY A 240 10.53 16.07 -23.15
CA GLY A 240 9.87 15.55 -21.95
C GLY A 240 8.36 15.45 -22.13
N ILE A 241 7.74 16.48 -22.72
CA ILE A 241 6.31 16.50 -23.08
C ILE A 241 5.99 15.36 -24.06
N ALA A 242 6.75 15.24 -25.14
CA ALA A 242 6.57 14.17 -26.13
C ALA A 242 6.75 12.76 -25.52
N TRP A 243 7.72 12.61 -24.61
CA TRP A 243 7.93 11.35 -23.89
C TRP A 243 6.74 10.98 -23.01
N GLN A 244 6.12 11.96 -22.35
CA GLN A 244 4.97 11.75 -21.49
C GLN A 244 3.69 11.52 -22.30
N ALA A 245 3.54 12.20 -23.45
CA ALA A 245 2.42 12.02 -24.37
C ALA A 245 2.36 10.62 -25.03
N LYS A 246 3.50 9.92 -25.16
CA LYS A 246 3.55 8.55 -25.72
C LYS A 246 2.73 7.49 -24.94
N GLY A 247 2.21 7.79 -23.74
CA GLY A 247 1.34 6.89 -22.96
C GLY A 247 1.96 5.53 -22.59
N ILE A 248 1.27 4.66 -21.84
CA ILE A 248 1.66 3.24 -21.78
C ILE A 248 0.65 2.47 -22.61
N ASP A 249 1.11 1.91 -23.72
CA ASP A 249 0.34 0.91 -24.46
C ASP A 249 0.38 -0.41 -23.69
N LEU A 250 -0.60 -0.57 -22.80
CA LEU A 250 -0.76 -1.74 -21.94
C LEU A 250 -1.13 -2.98 -22.77
N GLU A 251 -1.89 -2.78 -23.84
CA GLU A 251 -2.38 -3.84 -24.71
C GLU A 251 -1.24 -4.43 -25.54
N ALA A 252 -0.45 -3.60 -26.23
CA ALA A 252 0.71 -4.08 -26.97
C ALA A 252 1.75 -4.76 -26.07
N LYS A 253 1.92 -4.29 -24.83
CA LYS A 253 2.82 -4.94 -23.85
C LYS A 253 2.26 -6.26 -23.32
N PHE A 254 0.96 -6.31 -23.04
CA PHE A 254 0.28 -7.52 -22.59
C PHE A 254 0.40 -8.63 -23.65
N TRP A 255 0.04 -8.33 -24.90
CA TRP A 255 0.17 -9.27 -26.02
C TRP A 255 1.61 -9.69 -26.28
N LYS A 256 2.59 -8.81 -26.06
CA LYS A 256 4.01 -9.16 -26.19
C LYS A 256 4.53 -10.06 -25.07
N VAL A 257 3.90 -10.04 -23.89
CA VAL A 257 4.23 -10.94 -22.77
C VAL A 257 3.52 -12.28 -22.93
N VAL A 258 2.24 -12.26 -23.31
CA VAL A 258 1.46 -13.47 -23.60
C VAL A 258 2.08 -14.24 -24.76
N GLY A 259 2.30 -13.59 -25.91
CA GLY A 259 2.93 -14.25 -27.07
C GLY A 259 4.37 -14.72 -26.84
N ARG A 260 5.06 -14.20 -25.81
CA ARG A 260 6.39 -14.68 -25.41
C ARG A 260 6.31 -15.91 -24.49
N LYS A 261 5.23 -16.05 -23.72
CA LYS A 261 4.91 -17.30 -22.99
C LYS A 261 4.46 -18.39 -23.95
N ASP A 262 3.65 -18.06 -24.95
CA ASP A 262 3.18 -19.02 -25.95
C ASP A 262 4.37 -19.58 -26.76
N LYS A 263 5.27 -18.70 -27.22
CA LYS A 263 6.53 -19.14 -27.86
C LYS A 263 7.42 -20.01 -26.98
N ALA A 264 7.58 -19.65 -25.71
CA ALA A 264 8.40 -20.44 -24.78
C ALA A 264 7.80 -21.83 -24.57
N LYS A 265 6.47 -21.94 -24.56
CA LYS A 265 5.76 -23.21 -24.43
C LYS A 265 5.85 -24.07 -25.70
N GLU A 266 5.75 -23.46 -26.89
CA GLU A 266 5.97 -24.15 -28.17
C GLU A 266 7.42 -24.66 -28.31
N GLU A 267 8.41 -23.89 -27.86
CA GLU A 267 9.82 -24.31 -27.86
C GLU A 267 10.07 -25.47 -26.87
N GLU A 268 9.38 -25.49 -25.73
CA GLU A 268 9.45 -26.57 -24.74
C GLU A 268 8.81 -27.87 -25.27
N GLU A 269 7.61 -27.78 -25.88
CA GLU A 269 6.93 -28.92 -26.52
C GLU A 269 7.73 -29.48 -27.70
N HIS A 270 8.36 -28.63 -28.52
CA HIS A 270 9.24 -29.07 -29.61
C HIS A 270 10.51 -29.77 -29.10
N MET A 271 11.08 -29.31 -27.98
CA MET A 271 12.25 -29.92 -27.38
C MET A 271 11.92 -31.28 -26.75
N GLU A 272 10.76 -31.41 -26.08
CA GLU A 272 10.27 -32.71 -25.59
C GLU A 272 10.02 -33.69 -26.74
N ALA A 273 9.38 -33.25 -27.82
CA ALA A 273 9.17 -34.09 -29.00
C ALA A 273 10.48 -34.54 -29.67
N ALA A 274 11.48 -33.64 -29.76
CA ALA A 274 12.80 -33.98 -30.31
C ALA A 274 13.56 -35.00 -29.45
N ILE A 275 13.46 -34.89 -28.12
CA ILE A 275 14.04 -35.86 -27.19
C ILE A 275 13.35 -37.23 -27.32
N GLU A 276 12.02 -37.24 -27.48
CA GLU A 276 11.26 -38.46 -27.66
C GLU A 276 11.61 -39.16 -29.00
N GLU A 277 11.78 -38.39 -30.09
CA GLU A 277 12.25 -38.92 -31.38
C GLU A 277 13.68 -39.48 -31.30
N GLU A 278 14.62 -38.81 -30.60
CA GLU A 278 15.99 -39.33 -30.40
C GLU A 278 16.01 -40.64 -29.60
N VAL A 279 15.17 -40.74 -28.56
CA VAL A 279 15.02 -41.94 -27.74
C VAL A 279 14.41 -43.10 -28.54
N VAL A 280 13.46 -42.83 -29.43
CA VAL A 280 12.85 -43.83 -30.31
C VAL A 280 13.83 -44.26 -31.42
N ALA A 281 14.57 -43.32 -32.01
CA ALA A 281 15.58 -43.61 -33.03
C ALA A 281 16.74 -44.46 -32.48
N GLY A 282 17.21 -44.16 -31.26
CA GLY A 282 18.26 -44.92 -30.58
C GLY A 282 17.87 -46.36 -30.19
N LYS A 283 16.56 -46.65 -30.07
CA LYS A 283 16.06 -48.03 -29.84
C LYS A 283 15.99 -48.87 -31.12
N ASN A 284 15.95 -48.25 -32.30
CA ASN A 284 15.87 -48.95 -33.59
C ASN A 284 17.24 -49.29 -34.20
N THR A 285 18.35 -48.90 -33.56
CA THR A 285 19.71 -49.24 -33.97
C THR A 285 20.36 -50.25 -33.02
N VAL A 286 19.79 -51.46 -32.92
CA VAL A 286 20.54 -52.63 -32.46
C VAL A 286 20.64 -53.59 -33.66
N PRO A 287 21.79 -53.69 -34.33
CA PRO A 287 21.96 -54.64 -35.42
C PRO A 287 21.96 -56.06 -34.86
N ILE A 288 21.00 -56.87 -35.29
CA ILE A 288 21.01 -58.32 -35.11
C ILE A 288 22.08 -58.91 -36.02
N GLY A 289 23.13 -59.49 -35.45
CA GLY A 289 24.07 -60.37 -36.14
C GLY A 289 25.25 -60.74 -35.25
N VAL A 290 25.81 -61.95 -35.23
CA VAL A 290 25.55 -63.29 -35.81
C VAL A 290 26.27 -64.27 -34.86
N VAL A 291 25.79 -65.52 -34.81
CA VAL A 291 26.41 -66.68 -34.13
C VAL A 291 27.88 -66.88 -34.53
#